data_AF-A0A6B3L5K5-F1
#
_entry.id   AF-A0A6B3L5K5-F1
#
_cell.length_a   1.000
_cell.length_b   1.000
_cell.length_c   1.000
_cell.angle_alpha   90.00
_cell.angle_beta   90.00
_cell.angle_gamma   90.00
#
_symmetry.space_group_name_H-M   'P 1'
#
loop_
_entity.id
_entity.type
_entity.pdbx_description
1 polymer ?
#
loop_
_entity_poly.entity_id
_entity_poly.type
_entity_poly.pdbx_seq_one_letter_code
_entity_poly.pdbx_strand_id
1 'polypeptide(L)'
;MNTGKAVIGALALITIGWAEARTWTDVQGRKLEAELLEVTGEGVVLKLQNGRQANVPFAKLSEADQEFAKSWEAPAKNDAPSGGGVPEGAKLNWNVPWPSEAEVEGDADIEIIEEDKDGRRFVYESPRYRYISDVGLKKSVVSSFAEMFEATCVYCESMPLAMTGATRANGGKFDILLFETKESYIKAGGPPSSAGVYMGAKNTVMVPLESIGVKKFGSSYTRDRDKSSGTLIHELTHQLTPFEYYESGARGWFSEGIAEYTTATPYRNGRFRLTNNIKKVAEYITEFGSDGKAGRRLGEEINAPDLKQFMLMPYSQFTGGNANFNYGFACLLTTYFIHLDGDGDAARLKEFLKALRQGKKGEEALAVLLDGRSFDEMEEDISDGWRRKGIKVSFN
;
A
#
# COMPACT_ATOMS: atom_id res chain seq x y z
N MET A 1 -0.30 -35.17 38.88
CA MET A 1 0.24 -35.53 37.55
C MET A 1 -0.33 -34.54 36.55
N ASN A 2 0.50 -33.59 36.12
CA ASN A 2 0.10 -32.43 35.33
C ASN A 2 0.60 -32.67 33.90
N THR A 3 -0.29 -32.91 32.94
CA THR A 3 0.06 -33.10 31.53
C THR A 3 -0.03 -31.76 30.80
N GLY A 4 1.11 -31.10 30.66
CA GLY A 4 1.26 -29.88 29.87
C GLY A 4 1.03 -30.16 28.38
N LYS A 5 0.13 -29.40 27.77
CA LYS A 5 0.06 -29.25 26.31
C LYS A 5 0.82 -27.99 25.93
N ALA A 6 2.00 -28.16 25.35
CA ALA A 6 2.72 -27.09 24.69
C ALA A 6 1.94 -26.68 23.43
N VAL A 7 1.50 -25.42 23.36
CA VAL A 7 1.00 -24.81 22.13
C VAL A 7 2.23 -24.24 21.42
N ILE A 8 2.66 -24.92 20.35
CA ILE A 8 3.66 -24.40 19.42
C ILE A 8 2.94 -23.34 18.57
N GLY A 9 3.15 -22.07 18.89
CA GLY A 9 2.72 -20.96 18.05
C GLY A 9 3.64 -20.85 16.85
N ALA A 10 3.12 -21.14 15.66
CA ALA A 10 3.82 -20.89 14.41
C ALA A 10 3.86 -19.38 14.16
N LEU A 11 5.05 -18.78 14.24
CA LEU A 11 5.31 -17.44 13.71
C LEU A 11 5.20 -17.51 12.18
N ALA A 12 4.14 -16.94 11.63
CA ALA A 12 4.01 -16.70 10.20
C ALA A 12 4.83 -15.44 9.85
N LEU A 13 5.99 -15.62 9.19
CA LEU A 13 6.71 -14.53 8.55
C LEU A 13 5.88 -14.03 7.37
N ILE A 14 5.44 -12.78 7.45
CA ILE A 14 4.75 -12.07 6.37
C ILE A 14 5.85 -11.43 5.50
N THR A 15 6.04 -11.96 4.30
CA THR A 15 6.87 -11.32 3.26
C THR A 15 5.97 -10.49 2.36
N ILE A 16 6.06 -9.17 2.44
CA ILE A 16 5.41 -8.23 1.50
C ILE A 16 6.54 -7.63 0.66
N GLY A 17 6.48 -7.75 -0.65
CA GLY A 17 7.45 -7.14 -1.55
C GLY A 17 6.72 -6.47 -2.70
N TRP A 18 6.95 -5.16 -2.90
CA TRP A 18 6.54 -4.45 -4.11
C TRP A 18 7.67 -3.57 -4.64
N ALA A 19 8.38 -4.17 -5.59
CA ALA A 19 8.67 -3.62 -6.91
C ALA A 19 8.90 -4.85 -7.82
N GLU A 20 7.80 -5.51 -8.23
CA GLU A 20 7.71 -6.72 -9.08
C GLU A 20 8.72 -7.87 -8.84
N ALA A 21 9.51 -7.84 -7.77
CA ALA A 21 10.31 -8.96 -7.35
C ALA A 21 9.38 -10.04 -6.81
N ARG A 22 9.15 -11.07 -7.63
CA ARG A 22 8.66 -12.35 -7.13
C ARG A 22 9.85 -13.25 -6.85
N THR A 23 9.62 -14.23 -5.98
CA THR A 23 10.54 -15.33 -5.80
C THR A 23 10.45 -16.26 -7.02
N TRP A 24 11.55 -16.36 -7.76
CA TRP A 24 11.79 -17.39 -8.76
C TRP A 24 12.49 -18.57 -8.11
N THR A 25 12.04 -19.78 -8.42
CA THR A 25 12.59 -21.02 -7.90
C THR A 25 13.24 -21.80 -9.03
N ASP A 26 14.48 -22.24 -8.82
CA ASP A 26 15.18 -23.07 -9.78
C ASP A 26 14.90 -24.57 -9.57
N VAL A 27 15.33 -25.42 -10.50
CA VAL A 27 15.17 -26.89 -10.41
C VAL A 27 15.88 -27.54 -9.20
N GLN A 28 16.75 -26.80 -8.50
CA GLN A 28 17.44 -27.23 -7.29
C GLN A 28 16.78 -26.67 -6.01
N GLY A 29 15.67 -25.94 -6.14
CA GLY A 29 14.95 -25.30 -5.04
C GLY A 29 15.56 -23.99 -4.54
N ARG A 30 16.56 -23.44 -5.24
CA ARG A 30 17.15 -22.14 -4.90
C ARG A 30 16.20 -21.02 -5.31
N LYS A 31 16.13 -19.98 -4.47
CA LYS A 31 15.21 -18.86 -4.60
C LYS A 31 15.94 -17.60 -5.05
N LEU A 32 15.32 -16.85 -5.95
CA LEU A 32 15.83 -15.60 -6.51
C LEU A 32 14.73 -14.56 -6.55
N GLU A 33 14.91 -13.43 -5.88
CA GLU A 33 13.99 -12.30 -5.96
C GLU A 33 14.31 -11.45 -7.19
N ALA A 34 13.40 -11.42 -8.16
CA ALA A 34 13.61 -10.64 -9.38
C ALA A 34 12.29 -10.30 -10.10
N GLU A 35 12.31 -9.18 -10.80
CA GLU A 35 11.22 -8.67 -11.65
C GLU A 35 11.28 -9.30 -13.04
N LEU A 36 10.16 -9.78 -13.58
CA LEU A 36 10.10 -10.34 -14.94
C LEU A 36 10.04 -9.21 -15.97
N LEU A 37 11.09 -9.07 -16.78
CA LEU A 37 11.11 -8.05 -17.84
C LEU A 37 10.60 -8.57 -19.17
N GLU A 38 10.90 -9.83 -19.49
CA GLU A 38 10.59 -10.41 -20.80
C GLU A 38 10.54 -11.93 -20.72
N VAL A 39 9.68 -12.54 -21.54
CA VAL A 39 9.66 -13.98 -21.80
C VAL A 39 10.13 -14.18 -23.23
N THR A 40 11.24 -14.90 -23.38
CA THR A 40 11.83 -15.27 -24.67
C THR A 40 11.41 -16.69 -25.07
N GLY A 41 11.79 -17.13 -26.27
CA GLY A 41 11.57 -18.53 -26.69
C GLY A 41 12.30 -19.58 -25.83
N GLU A 42 13.38 -19.19 -25.13
CA GLU A 42 14.28 -20.12 -24.42
C GLU A 42 14.27 -19.96 -22.89
N GLY A 43 13.65 -18.90 -22.37
CA GLY A 43 13.64 -18.58 -20.94
C GLY A 43 13.10 -17.18 -20.65
N VAL A 44 13.45 -16.64 -19.48
CA VAL A 44 13.00 -15.33 -18.99
C VAL A 44 14.16 -14.35 -18.81
N VAL A 45 13.89 -13.07 -18.98
CA VAL A 45 14.79 -11.96 -18.61
C VAL A 45 14.31 -11.39 -17.29
N LEU A 46 15.15 -11.46 -16.26
CA LEU A 46 14.83 -11.03 -14.92
C LEU A 46 15.64 -9.80 -14.51
N LYS A 47 15.02 -8.79 -13.94
CA LYS A 47 15.70 -7.66 -13.30
C LYS A 47 15.91 -7.97 -11.83
N LEU A 48 17.18 -8.12 -11.47
CA LEU A 48 17.62 -8.31 -10.11
C LEU A 48 17.47 -7.00 -9.31
N GLN A 49 17.41 -7.11 -7.99
CA GLN A 49 17.29 -5.95 -7.09
C GLN A 49 18.42 -4.92 -7.24
N ASN A 50 19.59 -5.32 -7.73
CA ASN A 50 20.71 -4.42 -8.04
C ASN A 50 20.61 -3.73 -9.42
N GLY A 51 19.46 -3.86 -10.10
CA GLY A 51 19.19 -3.29 -11.42
C GLY A 51 19.81 -4.06 -12.58
N ARG A 52 20.62 -5.11 -12.33
CA ARG A 52 21.17 -5.96 -13.39
C ARG A 52 20.09 -6.87 -13.95
N GLN A 53 20.17 -7.12 -15.25
CA GLN A 53 19.34 -8.11 -15.91
C GLN A 53 20.05 -9.47 -15.95
N ALA A 54 19.28 -10.54 -15.76
CA ALA A 54 19.73 -11.92 -15.78
C ALA A 54 18.81 -12.75 -16.67
N ASN A 55 19.40 -13.44 -17.65
CA ASN A 55 18.66 -14.37 -18.50
C ASN A 55 18.66 -15.76 -17.86
N VAL A 56 17.48 -16.27 -17.55
CA VAL A 56 17.30 -17.57 -16.91
C VAL A 56 16.57 -18.52 -17.87
N PRO A 57 17.23 -19.59 -18.37
CA PRO A 57 16.59 -20.58 -19.23
C PRO A 57 15.43 -21.30 -18.53
N PHE A 58 14.38 -21.66 -19.27
CA PHE A 58 13.25 -22.42 -18.72
C PHE A 58 13.68 -23.73 -18.06
N ALA A 59 14.67 -24.42 -18.64
CA ALA A 59 15.22 -25.66 -18.10
C ALA A 59 15.85 -25.52 -16.70
N LYS A 60 16.16 -24.30 -16.26
CA LYS A 60 16.67 -24.03 -14.92
C LYS A 60 15.57 -23.64 -13.93
N LEU A 61 14.36 -23.35 -14.39
CA LEU A 61 13.24 -22.93 -13.55
C LEU A 61 12.39 -24.12 -13.10
N SER A 62 11.76 -23.99 -11.94
CA SER A 62 10.74 -24.90 -11.45
C SER A 62 9.55 -24.97 -12.43
N GLU A 63 8.80 -26.07 -12.42
CA GLU A 63 7.60 -26.21 -13.27
C GLU A 63 6.59 -25.06 -13.05
N ALA A 64 6.39 -24.67 -11.80
CA ALA A 64 5.50 -23.56 -11.43
C ALA A 64 5.96 -22.22 -12.03
N ASP A 65 7.27 -21.94 -12.04
CA ASP A 65 7.80 -20.70 -12.63
C ASP A 65 7.83 -20.75 -14.16
N GLN A 66 7.98 -21.93 -14.76
CA GLN A 66 7.82 -22.11 -16.20
C GLN A 66 6.37 -21.86 -16.64
N GLU A 67 5.38 -22.37 -15.91
CA GLU A 67 3.96 -22.14 -16.18
C GLU A 67 3.60 -20.65 -16.03
N PHE A 68 4.07 -20.01 -14.97
CA PHE A 68 3.87 -18.58 -14.77
C PHE A 68 4.42 -17.78 -15.94
N ALA A 69 5.68 -18.01 -16.32
CA ALA A 69 6.32 -17.28 -17.42
C ALA A 69 5.64 -17.52 -18.77
N LYS A 70 5.07 -18.71 -19.02
CA LYS A 70 4.28 -18.97 -20.23
C LYS A 70 2.92 -18.27 -20.24
N SER A 71 2.35 -18.03 -19.06
CA SER A 71 1.09 -17.30 -18.88
C SER A 71 1.29 -15.78 -18.77
N TRP A 72 2.54 -15.33 -18.73
CA TRP A 72 2.87 -13.92 -18.58
C TRP A 72 2.79 -13.22 -19.95
N GLU A 73 1.95 -12.20 -20.03
CA GLU A 73 1.88 -11.31 -21.18
C GLU A 73 2.71 -10.05 -20.89
N ALA A 74 3.57 -9.69 -21.83
CA ALA A 74 4.33 -8.45 -21.72
C ALA A 74 3.36 -7.27 -21.65
N PRO A 75 3.58 -6.30 -20.74
CA PRO A 75 2.84 -5.05 -20.79
C PRO A 75 3.02 -4.43 -22.18
N ALA A 76 1.93 -3.94 -22.79
CA ALA A 76 1.98 -3.39 -24.14
C ALA A 76 3.05 -2.28 -24.20
N LYS A 77 3.75 -2.12 -25.33
CA LYS A 77 4.88 -1.17 -25.46
C LYS A 77 4.51 0.33 -25.30
N ASN A 78 3.24 0.64 -24.99
CA ASN A 78 2.76 1.97 -24.58
C ASN A 78 2.52 2.08 -23.06
N ASP A 79 2.68 0.98 -22.32
CA ASP A 79 2.46 0.84 -20.87
C ASP A 79 3.78 0.57 -20.11
N ALA A 80 4.91 1.04 -20.65
CA ALA A 80 5.96 1.43 -19.73
C ALA A 80 5.37 2.57 -18.88
N PRO A 81 5.50 2.58 -17.54
CA PRO A 81 5.19 3.77 -16.77
C PRO A 81 6.19 4.85 -17.20
N SER A 82 5.85 5.58 -18.27
CA SER A 82 6.42 6.87 -18.57
C SER A 82 6.22 7.68 -17.31
N GLY A 83 7.33 8.05 -16.66
CA GLY A 83 7.38 8.63 -15.33
C GLY A 83 6.18 9.55 -15.08
N GLY A 84 5.50 9.32 -13.96
CA GLY A 84 4.22 9.93 -13.60
C GLY A 84 4.23 11.43 -13.83
N GLY A 85 3.80 11.86 -15.01
CA GLY A 85 3.45 13.23 -15.25
C GLY A 85 2.13 13.47 -14.52
N VAL A 86 2.12 14.43 -13.60
CA VAL A 86 0.89 15.09 -13.17
C VAL A 86 0.10 15.43 -14.45
N PRO A 87 -1.18 15.04 -14.58
CA PRO A 87 -1.98 15.45 -15.73
C PRO A 87 -1.84 16.96 -15.91
N GLU A 88 -1.47 17.40 -17.11
CA GLU A 88 -1.21 18.81 -17.39
C GLU A 88 -2.40 19.66 -16.93
N GLY A 89 -2.21 20.51 -15.92
CA GLY A 89 -3.26 21.34 -15.33
C GLY A 89 -3.92 20.85 -14.02
N ALA A 90 -3.56 19.69 -13.46
CA ALA A 90 -4.06 19.28 -12.15
C ALA A 90 -3.50 20.20 -11.04
N LYS A 91 -4.38 20.95 -10.36
CA LYS A 91 -4.00 21.81 -9.24
C LYS A 91 -3.64 20.95 -8.02
N LEU A 92 -2.36 20.91 -7.68
CA LEU A 92 -1.89 20.24 -6.46
C LEU A 92 -2.37 21.01 -5.21
N ASN A 93 -2.84 20.27 -4.20
CA ASN A 93 -3.56 20.80 -3.05
C ASN A 93 -2.66 21.24 -1.86
N TRP A 94 -1.42 21.70 -2.11
CA TRP A 94 -0.44 21.99 -1.06
C TRP A 94 -0.89 22.99 0.01
N ASN A 95 -1.73 23.95 -0.39
CA ASN A 95 -2.11 25.12 0.43
C ASN A 95 -3.55 25.04 0.95
N VAL A 96 -4.17 23.86 0.94
CA VAL A 96 -5.49 23.68 1.58
C VAL A 96 -5.34 23.33 3.06
N PRO A 97 -6.31 23.68 3.93
CA PRO A 97 -6.31 23.23 5.31
C PRO A 97 -6.31 21.71 5.43
N TRP A 98 -5.73 21.18 6.51
CA TRP A 98 -5.88 19.76 6.81
C TRP A 98 -7.37 19.44 7.05
N PRO A 99 -7.94 18.40 6.41
CA PRO A 99 -9.36 18.12 6.51
C PRO A 99 -9.74 17.63 7.92
N SER A 100 -10.95 17.97 8.39
CA SER A 100 -11.51 17.43 9.63
C SER A 100 -12.26 16.10 9.42
N GLU A 101 -12.79 15.90 8.20
CA GLU A 101 -13.42 14.68 7.74
C GLU A 101 -13.24 14.54 6.22
N ALA A 102 -13.39 13.31 5.73
CA ALA A 102 -13.49 12.99 4.31
C ALA A 102 -14.62 11.99 4.11
N GLU A 103 -15.59 12.32 3.26
CA GLU A 103 -16.83 11.57 3.09
C GLU A 103 -17.24 11.49 1.62
N VAL A 104 -17.89 10.38 1.26
CA VAL A 104 -18.65 10.25 0.02
C VAL A 104 -20.12 10.45 0.35
N GLU A 105 -20.78 11.38 -0.34
CA GLU A 105 -22.21 11.62 -0.13
C GLU A 105 -23.04 10.50 -0.77
N GLY A 106 -23.76 9.74 0.05
CA GLY A 106 -24.68 8.69 -0.39
C GLY A 106 -24.00 7.40 -0.86
N ASP A 107 -24.81 6.45 -1.32
CA ASP A 107 -24.31 5.21 -1.91
C ASP A 107 -23.55 5.52 -3.21
N ALA A 108 -22.42 4.83 -3.43
CA ALA A 108 -21.68 4.97 -4.68
C ALA A 108 -22.58 4.59 -5.86
N ASP A 109 -22.76 5.51 -6.81
CA ASP A 109 -23.48 5.21 -8.05
C ASP A 109 -22.62 4.30 -8.92
N ILE A 110 -23.16 3.13 -9.25
CA ILE A 110 -22.47 2.09 -9.98
C ILE A 110 -23.09 1.92 -11.37
N GLU A 111 -22.31 2.12 -12.40
CA GLU A 111 -22.66 1.76 -13.76
C GLU A 111 -22.19 0.34 -14.08
N ILE A 112 -23.00 -0.44 -14.81
CA ILE A 112 -22.58 -1.73 -15.36
C ILE A 112 -22.12 -1.47 -16.79
N ILE A 113 -20.82 -1.66 -17.04
CA ILE A 113 -20.19 -1.37 -18.33
C ILE A 113 -20.15 -2.62 -19.21
N GLU A 114 -19.89 -3.78 -18.61
CA GLU A 114 -19.71 -5.03 -19.34
C GLU A 114 -20.20 -6.23 -18.52
N GLU A 115 -20.91 -7.14 -19.17
CA GLU A 115 -21.29 -8.46 -18.61
C GLU A 115 -21.01 -9.57 -19.63
N ASP A 116 -19.76 -10.02 -19.70
CA ASP A 116 -19.36 -11.18 -20.49
C ASP A 116 -19.33 -12.44 -19.61
N LYS A 117 -20.40 -13.23 -19.69
CA LYS A 117 -20.53 -14.47 -18.93
C LYS A 117 -19.60 -15.57 -19.43
N ASP A 118 -19.34 -15.60 -20.74
CA ASP A 118 -18.56 -16.66 -21.38
C ASP A 118 -17.06 -16.43 -21.15
N GLY A 119 -16.62 -15.17 -21.29
CA GLY A 119 -15.26 -14.74 -20.99
C GLY A 119 -14.97 -14.51 -19.50
N ARG A 120 -15.99 -14.67 -18.63
CA ARG A 120 -15.91 -14.40 -17.18
C ARG A 120 -15.35 -13.01 -16.88
N ARG A 121 -15.91 -12.00 -17.53
CA ARG A 121 -15.47 -10.61 -17.38
C ARG A 121 -16.67 -9.70 -17.13
N PHE A 122 -16.68 -9.07 -15.96
CA PHE A 122 -17.75 -8.19 -15.53
C PHE A 122 -17.14 -6.86 -15.09
N VAL A 123 -17.54 -5.77 -15.75
CA VAL A 123 -16.96 -4.45 -15.51
C VAL A 123 -18.02 -3.52 -14.93
N TYR A 124 -17.68 -2.93 -13.79
CA TYR A 124 -18.50 -1.95 -13.08
C TYR A 124 -17.71 -0.67 -12.90
N GLU A 125 -18.38 0.46 -12.88
CA GLU A 125 -17.74 1.74 -12.68
C GLU A 125 -18.45 2.57 -11.62
N SER A 126 -17.67 3.16 -10.71
CA SER A 126 -18.07 4.27 -9.84
C SER A 126 -17.45 5.58 -10.35
N PRO A 127 -17.65 6.74 -9.69
CA PRO A 127 -17.08 8.00 -10.15
C PRO A 127 -15.56 7.96 -10.42
N ARG A 128 -14.77 7.30 -9.55
CA ARG A 128 -13.30 7.28 -9.63
C ARG A 128 -12.71 5.91 -9.94
N TYR A 129 -13.46 4.82 -9.78
CA TYR A 129 -12.94 3.47 -9.94
C TYR A 129 -13.65 2.69 -11.03
N ARG A 130 -12.88 1.76 -11.63
CA ARG A 130 -13.37 0.68 -12.47
C ARG A 130 -13.07 -0.64 -11.77
N TYR A 131 -14.10 -1.45 -11.56
CA TYR A 131 -14.01 -2.76 -10.94
C TYR A 131 -14.16 -3.84 -12.02
N ILE A 132 -13.17 -4.70 -12.16
CA ILE A 132 -13.14 -5.79 -13.12
C ILE A 132 -13.20 -7.10 -12.34
N SER A 133 -14.31 -7.82 -12.45
CA SER A 133 -14.59 -9.04 -11.71
C SER A 133 -14.60 -10.26 -12.62
N ASP A 134 -14.10 -11.38 -12.12
CA ASP A 134 -14.16 -12.70 -12.79
C ASP A 134 -15.50 -13.45 -12.56
N VAL A 135 -16.42 -12.79 -11.86
CA VAL A 135 -17.78 -13.25 -11.61
C VAL A 135 -18.77 -12.08 -11.57
N GLY A 136 -20.00 -12.34 -12.03
CA GLY A 136 -21.07 -11.35 -12.05
C GLY A 136 -21.58 -11.04 -10.64
N LEU A 137 -21.62 -9.75 -10.31
CA LEU A 137 -22.13 -9.20 -9.07
C LEU A 137 -23.34 -8.30 -9.33
N LYS A 138 -24.30 -8.30 -8.40
CA LYS A 138 -25.41 -7.34 -8.45
C LYS A 138 -24.89 -5.93 -8.17
N LYS A 139 -25.49 -4.91 -8.81
CA LYS A 139 -25.19 -3.48 -8.56
C LYS A 139 -25.14 -3.13 -7.07
N SER A 140 -26.07 -3.67 -6.27
CA SER A 140 -26.12 -3.43 -4.81
C SER A 140 -24.93 -4.01 -4.04
N VAL A 141 -24.36 -5.14 -4.49
CA VAL A 141 -23.14 -5.72 -3.89
C VAL A 141 -21.96 -4.84 -4.20
N VAL A 142 -21.81 -4.42 -5.47
CA VAL A 142 -20.72 -3.54 -5.90
C VAL A 142 -20.77 -2.20 -5.15
N SER A 143 -21.94 -1.56 -5.14
CA SER A 143 -22.15 -0.30 -4.43
C SER A 143 -21.78 -0.40 -2.94
N SER A 144 -22.10 -1.53 -2.29
CA SER A 144 -21.83 -1.74 -0.86
C SER A 144 -20.36 -1.80 -0.46
N PHE A 145 -19.45 -2.15 -1.38
CA PHE A 145 -18.01 -2.08 -1.09
C PHE A 145 -17.34 -0.88 -1.75
N ALA A 146 -17.85 -0.39 -2.89
CA ALA A 146 -17.30 0.73 -3.64
C ALA A 146 -17.22 2.03 -2.81
N GLU A 147 -18.17 2.22 -1.88
CA GLU A 147 -18.19 3.34 -0.93
C GLU A 147 -16.84 3.54 -0.21
N MET A 148 -16.20 2.46 0.24
CA MET A 148 -14.90 2.52 0.91
C MET A 148 -13.76 2.92 -0.04
N PHE A 149 -13.82 2.48 -1.31
CA PHE A 149 -12.80 2.83 -2.32
C PHE A 149 -12.88 4.33 -2.63
N GLU A 150 -14.09 4.82 -2.90
CA GLU A 150 -14.36 6.24 -3.13
C GLU A 150 -13.97 7.09 -1.91
N ALA A 151 -14.34 6.68 -0.70
CA ALA A 151 -14.00 7.40 0.52
C ALA A 151 -12.49 7.46 0.77
N THR A 152 -11.76 6.38 0.48
CA THR A 152 -10.30 6.37 0.59
C THR A 152 -9.68 7.33 -0.44
N CYS A 153 -10.23 7.38 -1.65
CA CYS A 153 -9.80 8.35 -2.66
C CYS A 153 -10.05 9.79 -2.23
N VAL A 154 -11.26 10.11 -1.77
CA VAL A 154 -11.60 11.45 -1.25
C VAL A 154 -10.67 11.83 -0.11
N TYR A 155 -10.40 10.90 0.81
CA TYR A 155 -9.48 11.15 1.91
C TYR A 155 -8.07 11.48 1.40
N CYS A 156 -7.47 10.64 0.55
CA CYS A 156 -6.16 10.93 -0.03
C CYS A 156 -6.14 12.28 -0.78
N GLU A 157 -7.12 12.53 -1.66
CA GLU A 157 -7.22 13.78 -2.44
C GLU A 157 -7.44 15.03 -1.57
N SER A 158 -7.94 14.87 -0.34
CA SER A 158 -8.16 15.98 0.60
C SER A 158 -6.94 16.32 1.47
N MET A 159 -5.99 15.38 1.64
CA MET A 159 -4.76 15.66 2.39
C MET A 159 -3.88 16.64 1.62
N PRO A 160 -3.37 17.73 2.23
CA PRO A 160 -2.54 18.75 1.58
C PRO A 160 -1.09 18.28 1.31
N LEU A 161 -0.96 17.08 0.75
CA LEU A 161 0.27 16.36 0.43
C LEU A 161 0.38 16.02 -1.07
N ALA A 162 -0.55 16.54 -1.89
CA ALA A 162 -0.66 16.24 -3.31
C ALA A 162 -0.70 14.73 -3.60
N MET A 163 -1.57 14.00 -2.91
CA MET A 163 -1.80 12.57 -3.13
C MET A 163 -2.67 12.36 -4.39
N THR A 164 -2.07 12.59 -5.56
CA THR A 164 -2.77 12.56 -6.85
C THR A 164 -2.90 11.16 -7.46
N GLY A 165 -2.34 10.14 -6.82
CA GLY A 165 -2.14 8.82 -7.41
C GLY A 165 -1.14 8.80 -8.56
N ALA A 166 -0.85 7.59 -9.05
CA ALA A 166 -0.25 7.39 -10.36
C ALA A 166 -1.31 7.60 -11.47
N THR A 167 -0.87 7.70 -12.73
CA THR A 167 -1.72 7.99 -13.89
C THR A 167 -2.95 7.08 -13.91
N ARG A 168 -4.14 7.70 -14.04
CA ARG A 168 -5.40 6.97 -14.16
C ARG A 168 -5.47 6.27 -15.53
N ALA A 169 -5.93 5.03 -15.57
CA ALA A 169 -6.03 4.24 -16.80
C ALA A 169 -7.09 4.82 -17.76
N ASN A 170 -7.23 4.24 -18.95
CA ASN A 170 -8.20 4.63 -19.99
C ASN A 170 -9.57 5.05 -19.40
N GLY A 171 -9.94 6.31 -19.59
CA GLY A 171 -11.19 6.89 -19.05
C GLY A 171 -11.03 7.65 -17.72
N GLY A 172 -9.81 7.78 -17.19
CA GLY A 172 -9.55 8.60 -16.00
C GLY A 172 -10.00 7.96 -14.69
N LYS A 173 -10.01 6.63 -14.61
CA LYS A 173 -10.39 5.84 -13.43
C LYS A 173 -9.25 4.95 -12.92
N PHE A 174 -9.34 4.56 -11.65
CA PHE A 174 -8.44 3.61 -11.00
C PHE A 174 -9.00 2.19 -11.13
N ASP A 175 -8.18 1.26 -11.63
CA ASP A 175 -8.60 -0.13 -11.85
C ASP A 175 -8.46 -0.97 -10.57
N ILE A 176 -9.48 -1.78 -10.30
CA ILE A 176 -9.54 -2.77 -9.24
C ILE A 176 -9.88 -4.13 -9.85
N LEU A 177 -9.05 -5.14 -9.62
CA LEU A 177 -9.33 -6.52 -10.05
C LEU A 177 -9.95 -7.29 -8.89
N LEU A 178 -11.14 -7.83 -9.11
CA LEU A 178 -11.92 -8.59 -8.15
C LEU A 178 -11.91 -10.07 -8.55
N PHE A 179 -11.62 -10.92 -7.57
CA PHE A 179 -11.46 -12.36 -7.78
C PHE A 179 -12.45 -13.12 -6.92
N GLU A 180 -13.28 -13.98 -7.53
CA GLU A 180 -14.29 -14.78 -6.84
C GLU A 180 -13.67 -15.61 -5.73
N THR A 181 -12.48 -16.17 -5.98
CA THR A 181 -11.79 -17.04 -5.03
C THR A 181 -10.34 -16.63 -4.77
N LYS A 182 -9.81 -17.02 -3.62
CA LYS A 182 -8.41 -16.80 -3.27
C LYS A 182 -7.45 -17.49 -4.25
N GLU A 183 -7.84 -18.64 -4.80
CA GLU A 183 -7.05 -19.36 -5.80
C GLU A 183 -6.94 -18.58 -7.12
N SER A 184 -8.04 -17.98 -7.60
CA SER A 184 -8.02 -17.13 -8.81
C SER A 184 -7.16 -15.88 -8.61
N TYR A 185 -7.22 -15.28 -7.43
CA TYR A 185 -6.34 -14.18 -7.02
C TYR A 185 -4.86 -14.58 -7.03
N ILE A 186 -4.52 -15.74 -6.44
CA ILE A 186 -3.13 -16.25 -6.41
C ILE A 186 -2.65 -16.55 -7.83
N LYS A 187 -3.49 -17.18 -8.65
CA LYS A 187 -3.19 -17.49 -10.06
C LYS A 187 -2.90 -16.22 -10.86
N ALA A 188 -3.58 -15.12 -10.56
CA ALA A 188 -3.36 -13.82 -11.18
C ALA A 188 -2.11 -13.06 -10.66
N GLY A 189 -1.36 -13.63 -9.70
CA GLY A 189 -0.13 -13.06 -9.15
C GLY A 189 -0.26 -12.49 -7.73
N GLY A 190 -1.41 -12.63 -7.08
CA GLY A 190 -1.64 -12.15 -5.73
C GLY A 190 -0.93 -12.97 -4.64
N PRO A 191 -0.31 -12.37 -3.60
CA PRO A 191 0.32 -13.10 -2.52
C PRO A 191 -0.64 -14.00 -1.71
N PRO A 192 -0.33 -15.29 -1.45
CA PRO A 192 -1.24 -16.19 -0.76
C PRO A 192 -1.71 -15.73 0.62
N SER A 193 -0.88 -14.99 1.36
CA SER A 193 -1.20 -14.51 2.72
C SER A 193 -1.87 -13.13 2.79
N SER A 194 -1.99 -12.39 1.68
CA SER A 194 -2.51 -11.01 1.71
C SER A 194 -4.04 -10.97 1.61
N ALA A 195 -4.66 -9.91 2.15
CA ALA A 195 -6.10 -9.67 1.94
C ALA A 195 -6.39 -8.88 0.64
N GLY A 196 -5.35 -8.36 0.00
CA GLY A 196 -5.38 -7.61 -1.25
C GLY A 196 -3.95 -7.22 -1.57
N VAL A 197 -3.71 -6.67 -2.76
CA VAL A 197 -2.38 -6.16 -3.09
C VAL A 197 -2.42 -5.08 -4.15
N TYR A 198 -1.65 -4.02 -3.96
CA TYR A 198 -1.39 -3.01 -4.99
C TYR A 198 -0.27 -3.46 -5.93
N MET A 199 -0.57 -3.45 -7.23
CA MET A 199 0.33 -3.78 -8.34
C MET A 199 0.86 -2.50 -8.97
N GLY A 200 2.03 -2.01 -8.52
CA GLY A 200 2.59 -0.72 -8.95
C GLY A 200 2.77 -0.56 -10.47
N ALA A 201 3.26 -1.59 -11.18
CA ALA A 201 3.49 -1.51 -12.62
C ALA A 201 2.19 -1.33 -13.44
N LYS A 202 1.08 -1.86 -12.92
CA LYS A 202 -0.25 -1.79 -13.56
C LYS A 202 -1.15 -0.74 -12.94
N ASN A 203 -0.65 -0.01 -11.92
CA ASN A 203 -1.43 0.89 -11.08
C ASN A 203 -2.80 0.30 -10.64
N THR A 204 -2.82 -0.96 -10.24
CA THR A 204 -4.06 -1.73 -10.05
C THR A 204 -4.08 -2.40 -8.68
N VAL A 205 -5.22 -2.41 -7.98
CA VAL A 205 -5.36 -3.19 -6.74
C VAL A 205 -6.09 -4.50 -7.04
N MET A 206 -5.51 -5.62 -6.63
CA MET A 206 -6.09 -6.95 -6.74
C MET A 206 -6.70 -7.38 -5.41
N VAL A 207 -7.93 -7.89 -5.43
CA VAL A 207 -8.71 -8.17 -4.22
C VAL A 207 -9.52 -9.46 -4.36
N PRO A 208 -9.33 -10.47 -3.50
CA PRO A 208 -10.28 -11.56 -3.34
C PRO A 208 -11.60 -11.03 -2.76
N LEU A 209 -12.73 -11.43 -3.33
CA LEU A 209 -14.06 -11.01 -2.88
C LEU A 209 -14.29 -11.28 -1.38
N GLU A 210 -13.79 -12.41 -0.88
CA GLU A 210 -13.90 -12.74 0.53
C GLU A 210 -13.20 -11.71 1.44
N SER A 211 -12.11 -11.07 0.99
CA SER A 211 -11.36 -10.07 1.76
C SER A 211 -12.15 -8.79 1.98
N ILE A 212 -12.93 -8.42 0.97
CA ILE A 212 -13.96 -7.38 1.08
C ILE A 212 -15.29 -7.97 1.51
N GLY A 213 -15.29 -9.02 2.33
CA GLY A 213 -16.45 -9.65 2.95
C GLY A 213 -17.62 -9.96 2.02
N VAL A 214 -17.38 -10.06 0.71
CA VAL A 214 -18.35 -10.55 -0.25
C VAL A 214 -18.32 -12.07 -0.16
N LYS A 215 -19.44 -12.65 0.24
CA LYS A 215 -19.63 -14.09 0.44
C LYS A 215 -20.61 -14.61 -0.60
N LYS A 216 -20.33 -15.81 -1.11
CA LYS A 216 -21.24 -16.54 -2.01
C LYS A 216 -22.33 -17.23 -1.19
N PHE A 217 -23.57 -17.08 -1.62
CA PHE A 217 -24.75 -17.75 -1.08
C PHE A 217 -25.56 -18.36 -2.22
N GLY A 218 -25.36 -19.66 -2.46
CA GLY A 218 -25.89 -20.35 -3.63
C GLY A 218 -25.33 -19.75 -4.93
N SER A 219 -26.21 -19.22 -5.78
CA SER A 219 -25.87 -18.49 -7.01
C SER A 219 -25.76 -16.98 -6.82
N SER A 220 -25.91 -16.47 -5.58
CA SER A 220 -25.92 -15.04 -5.28
C SER A 220 -24.74 -14.63 -4.40
N TYR A 221 -24.49 -13.32 -4.29
CA TYR A 221 -23.45 -12.74 -3.45
C TYR A 221 -24.05 -11.74 -2.47
N THR A 222 -23.50 -11.71 -1.25
CA THR A 222 -23.89 -10.77 -0.20
C THR A 222 -22.64 -10.20 0.49
N ARG A 223 -22.75 -8.99 1.04
CA ARG A 223 -21.65 -8.32 1.75
C ARG A 223 -21.85 -8.41 3.25
N ASP A 224 -20.88 -8.99 3.93
CA ASP A 224 -20.68 -8.91 5.37
C ASP A 224 -19.95 -7.60 5.70
N ARG A 225 -20.62 -6.66 6.36
CA ARG A 225 -20.09 -5.32 6.65
C ARG A 225 -19.16 -5.28 7.87
N ASP A 226 -19.09 -6.36 8.65
CA ASP A 226 -18.32 -6.41 9.91
C ASP A 226 -16.86 -6.86 9.70
N LYS A 227 -16.48 -7.25 8.47
CA LYS A 227 -15.11 -7.66 8.15
C LYS A 227 -14.20 -6.44 8.01
N SER A 228 -13.15 -6.38 8.84
CA SER A 228 -12.13 -5.30 8.84
C SER A 228 -11.55 -5.07 7.44
N SER A 229 -11.55 -3.80 7.04
CA SER A 229 -11.10 -3.31 5.74
C SER A 229 -9.71 -2.66 5.77
N GLY A 230 -9.01 -2.69 6.91
CA GLY A 230 -7.75 -1.96 7.10
C GLY A 230 -6.69 -2.27 6.05
N THR A 231 -6.49 -3.56 5.74
CA THR A 231 -5.55 -3.97 4.69
C THR A 231 -5.89 -3.38 3.33
N LEU A 232 -7.16 -3.19 2.99
CA LEU A 232 -7.53 -2.66 1.68
C LEU A 232 -7.40 -1.13 1.62
N ILE A 233 -7.67 -0.42 2.71
CA ILE A 233 -7.39 1.03 2.80
C ILE A 233 -5.88 1.28 2.60
N HIS A 234 -5.03 0.41 3.16
CA HIS A 234 -3.58 0.43 2.95
C HIS A 234 -3.22 0.31 1.46
N GLU A 235 -3.68 -0.75 0.78
CA GLU A 235 -3.39 -0.95 -0.66
C GLU A 235 -3.96 0.16 -1.56
N LEU A 236 -5.14 0.70 -1.23
CA LEU A 236 -5.72 1.82 -1.97
C LEU A 236 -4.89 3.10 -1.77
N THR A 237 -4.37 3.33 -0.57
CA THR A 237 -3.47 4.47 -0.32
C THR A 237 -2.24 4.37 -1.20
N HIS A 238 -1.71 3.16 -1.43
CA HIS A 238 -0.62 2.98 -2.37
C HIS A 238 -0.99 3.39 -3.81
N GLN A 239 -2.14 2.95 -4.33
CA GLN A 239 -2.64 3.36 -5.65
C GLN A 239 -2.78 4.89 -5.78
N LEU A 240 -3.13 5.54 -4.68
CA LEU A 240 -3.33 6.99 -4.58
C LEU A 240 -2.05 7.76 -4.23
N THR A 241 -0.94 7.06 -4.04
CA THR A 241 0.38 7.65 -3.77
C THR A 241 1.10 7.94 -5.10
N PRO A 242 1.60 9.17 -5.32
CA PRO A 242 2.44 9.49 -6.48
C PRO A 242 3.67 8.60 -6.59
N PHE A 243 4.08 8.26 -7.81
CA PHE A 243 5.23 7.40 -8.08
C PHE A 243 6.53 7.93 -7.43
N GLU A 244 6.70 9.25 -7.44
CA GLU A 244 7.87 9.93 -6.89
C GLU A 244 8.01 9.72 -5.38
N TYR A 245 6.91 9.43 -4.67
CA TYR A 245 6.93 9.18 -3.23
C TYR A 245 7.38 7.74 -2.90
N TYR A 246 7.54 6.90 -3.93
CA TYR A 246 8.20 5.61 -3.82
C TYR A 246 9.70 5.68 -4.15
N GLU A 247 10.28 6.85 -4.37
CA GLU A 247 11.72 6.95 -4.61
C GLU A 247 12.53 6.84 -3.31
N SER A 248 13.84 6.57 -3.46
CA SER A 248 14.75 6.57 -2.31
C SER A 248 14.63 7.89 -1.53
N GLY A 249 14.77 7.84 -0.21
CA GLY A 249 14.54 8.99 0.67
C GLY A 249 13.08 9.09 1.16
N ALA A 250 12.12 8.45 0.50
CA ALA A 250 10.71 8.34 0.96
C ALA A 250 10.23 6.88 1.08
N ARG A 251 10.76 5.99 0.24
CA ARG A 251 10.40 4.56 0.21
C ARG A 251 10.55 3.90 1.58
N GLY A 252 9.53 3.15 2.00
CA GLY A 252 9.47 2.53 3.32
C GLY A 252 8.87 3.48 4.34
N TRP A 253 9.66 4.39 4.90
CA TRP A 253 9.22 5.21 6.03
C TRP A 253 8.02 6.12 5.71
N PHE A 254 7.98 6.73 4.52
CA PHE A 254 6.86 7.59 4.11
C PHE A 254 5.85 6.82 3.29
N SER A 255 6.29 6.03 2.29
CA SER A 255 5.38 5.31 1.39
C SER A 255 4.50 4.28 2.12
N GLU A 256 5.05 3.59 3.11
CA GLU A 256 4.27 2.70 3.99
C GLU A 256 3.65 3.50 5.13
N GLY A 257 4.37 4.47 5.69
CA GLY A 257 3.90 5.27 6.80
C GLY A 257 2.61 6.04 6.51
N ILE A 258 2.43 6.56 5.29
CA ILE A 258 1.19 7.23 4.87
C ILE A 258 0.05 6.23 4.68
N ALA A 259 0.32 5.03 4.16
CA ALA A 259 -0.67 3.96 4.03
C ALA A 259 -1.14 3.46 5.41
N GLU A 260 -0.22 3.33 6.36
CA GLU A 260 -0.51 3.04 7.77
C GLU A 260 -1.29 4.17 8.45
N TYR A 261 -0.91 5.43 8.23
CA TYR A 261 -1.61 6.60 8.76
C TYR A 261 -3.06 6.65 8.28
N THR A 262 -3.29 6.45 6.98
CA THR A 262 -4.64 6.39 6.40
C THR A 262 -5.43 5.20 6.96
N THR A 263 -4.80 4.03 7.12
CA THR A 263 -5.41 2.82 7.71
C THR A 263 -5.79 3.01 9.18
N ALA A 264 -4.95 3.68 9.96
CA ALA A 264 -5.18 3.97 11.37
C ALA A 264 -6.26 5.04 11.60
N THR A 265 -6.60 5.79 10.55
CA THR A 265 -7.63 6.82 10.62
C THR A 265 -9.01 6.19 10.74
N PRO A 266 -9.83 6.57 11.75
CA PRO A 266 -11.16 5.98 11.94
C PRO A 266 -12.06 6.12 10.70
N TYR A 267 -12.49 4.96 10.19
CA TYR A 267 -13.41 4.84 9.06
C TYR A 267 -14.74 4.20 9.48
N ARG A 268 -15.86 4.75 9.02
CA ARG A 268 -17.19 4.13 9.17
C ARG A 268 -18.13 4.62 8.08
N ASN A 269 -18.72 3.71 7.31
CA ASN A 269 -19.76 3.98 6.30
C ASN A 269 -19.41 5.18 5.40
N GLY A 270 -18.38 5.02 4.56
CA GLY A 270 -17.99 6.05 3.58
C GLY A 270 -17.34 7.29 4.16
N ARG A 271 -17.12 7.36 5.48
CA ARG A 271 -16.55 8.52 6.17
C ARG A 271 -15.30 8.21 6.97
N PHE A 272 -14.25 8.99 6.72
CA PHE A 272 -13.07 9.10 7.57
C PHE A 272 -13.19 10.28 8.53
N ARG A 273 -12.83 10.09 9.80
CA ARG A 273 -12.81 11.14 10.83
C ARG A 273 -11.39 11.51 11.19
N LEU A 274 -10.99 12.75 10.90
CA LEU A 274 -9.62 13.23 11.10
C LEU A 274 -9.47 14.10 12.36
N THR A 275 -10.57 14.55 12.96
CA THR A 275 -10.54 15.22 14.26
C THR A 275 -9.92 14.31 15.33
N ASN A 276 -8.90 14.80 16.03
CA ASN A 276 -8.14 14.04 17.03
C ASN A 276 -7.45 12.76 16.48
N ASN A 277 -7.18 12.69 15.16
CA ASN A 277 -6.61 11.50 14.53
C ASN A 277 -5.28 11.07 15.16
N ILE A 278 -4.43 12.01 15.56
CA ILE A 278 -3.12 11.72 16.18
C ILE A 278 -3.25 10.74 17.35
N LYS A 279 -4.28 10.87 18.19
CA LYS A 279 -4.52 9.95 19.31
C LYS A 279 -4.85 8.53 18.81
N LYS A 280 -5.68 8.42 17.77
CA LYS A 280 -6.09 7.12 17.20
C LYS A 280 -4.94 6.43 16.48
N VAL A 281 -4.10 7.21 15.80
CA VAL A 281 -2.86 6.72 15.19
C VAL A 281 -1.87 6.29 16.26
N ALA A 282 -1.72 7.05 17.36
CA ALA A 282 -0.90 6.66 18.49
C ALA A 282 -1.36 5.32 19.09
N GLU A 283 -2.66 5.16 19.40
CA GLU A 283 -3.26 3.91 19.88
C GLU A 283 -3.01 2.75 18.88
N TYR A 284 -3.13 3.00 17.57
CA TYR A 284 -2.83 2.03 16.53
C TYR A 284 -1.36 1.57 16.55
N ILE A 285 -0.42 2.49 16.79
CA ILE A 285 1.02 2.19 16.85
C ILE A 285 1.37 1.43 18.14
N THR A 286 0.90 1.89 19.29
CA THR A 286 1.35 1.41 20.61
C THR A 286 0.58 0.19 21.10
N GLU A 287 -0.72 0.11 20.83
CA GLU A 287 -1.64 -0.89 21.38
C GLU A 287 -2.17 -1.84 20.30
N PHE A 288 -3.21 -2.59 20.67
CA PHE A 288 -4.20 -3.03 19.71
C PHE A 288 -4.97 -1.76 19.30
N GLY A 289 -4.97 -1.39 18.03
CA GLY A 289 -5.70 -0.19 17.54
C GLY A 289 -7.14 -0.16 18.03
N SER A 290 -7.86 0.96 17.88
CA SER A 290 -9.11 1.23 18.62
C SER A 290 -10.24 0.17 18.60
N ASP A 291 -10.15 -0.86 17.75
CA ASP A 291 -11.02 -2.03 17.67
C ASP A 291 -10.52 -3.28 18.45
N GLY A 292 -9.36 -3.19 19.12
CA GLY A 292 -8.72 -4.26 19.87
C GLY A 292 -8.09 -5.37 19.02
N LYS A 293 -8.01 -5.23 17.69
CA LYS A 293 -7.67 -6.35 16.79
C LYS A 293 -6.59 -6.05 15.74
N ALA A 294 -6.25 -4.79 15.46
CA ALA A 294 -5.47 -4.45 14.27
C ALA A 294 -4.25 -3.51 14.46
N GLY A 295 -3.78 -3.26 15.69
CA GLY A 295 -2.62 -2.37 15.94
C GLY A 295 -1.24 -3.03 15.82
N ARG A 296 -0.20 -2.20 15.77
CA ARG A 296 1.22 -2.58 15.58
C ARG A 296 1.91 -3.03 16.85
N ARG A 297 1.38 -2.68 18.03
CA ARG A 297 1.85 -3.14 19.36
C ARG A 297 3.33 -2.85 19.62
N LEU A 298 3.80 -1.67 19.23
CA LEU A 298 5.18 -1.26 19.51
C LEU A 298 5.40 -0.89 20.98
N GLY A 299 4.31 -0.73 21.75
CA GLY A 299 4.37 -0.21 23.12
C GLY A 299 4.63 1.29 23.15
N GLU A 300 4.64 1.85 24.35
CA GLU A 300 4.87 3.28 24.60
C GLU A 300 6.37 3.62 24.71
N GLU A 301 7.24 2.62 24.87
CA GLU A 301 8.70 2.77 24.87
C GLU A 301 9.30 2.11 23.63
N ILE A 302 9.68 2.94 22.66
CA ILE A 302 10.15 2.51 21.33
C ILE A 302 11.66 2.75 21.26
N ASN A 303 12.42 1.66 21.06
CA ASN A 303 13.84 1.72 20.73
C ASN A 303 13.98 1.74 19.20
N ALA A 304 14.27 2.91 18.65
CA ALA A 304 14.41 3.15 17.23
C ALA A 304 15.87 2.93 16.77
N PRO A 305 16.09 2.42 15.55
CA PRO A 305 17.41 2.51 14.91
C PRO A 305 17.73 3.97 14.57
N ASP A 306 19.02 4.26 14.30
CA ASP A 306 19.47 5.52 13.69
C ASP A 306 18.52 5.98 12.56
N LEU A 307 18.07 7.23 12.66
CA LEU A 307 17.03 7.77 11.80
C LEU A 307 17.45 7.82 10.34
N LYS A 308 18.71 8.18 10.06
CA LYS A 308 19.22 8.24 8.69
C LYS A 308 19.23 6.85 8.06
N GLN A 309 19.72 5.85 8.79
CA GLN A 309 19.72 4.45 8.36
C GLN A 309 18.30 3.94 8.11
N PHE A 310 17.35 4.30 8.97
CA PHE A 310 15.96 3.92 8.79
C PHE A 310 15.33 4.55 7.54
N MET A 311 15.52 5.85 7.34
CA MET A 311 14.93 6.59 6.21
C MET A 311 15.55 6.22 4.85
N LEU A 312 16.78 5.69 4.86
CA LEU A 312 17.48 5.21 3.65
C LEU A 312 17.48 3.68 3.53
N MET A 313 16.77 2.97 4.41
CA MET A 313 16.76 1.50 4.45
C MET A 313 16.27 0.93 3.11
N PRO A 314 16.99 -0.05 2.52
CA PRO A 314 16.48 -0.77 1.35
C PRO A 314 15.13 -1.41 1.64
N TYR A 315 14.20 -1.34 0.69
CA TYR A 315 12.83 -1.81 0.92
C TYR A 315 12.75 -3.31 1.25
N SER A 316 13.65 -4.13 0.69
CA SER A 316 13.75 -5.57 1.03
C SER A 316 14.13 -5.82 2.48
N GLN A 317 14.90 -4.91 3.10
CA GLN A 317 15.18 -4.93 4.53
C GLN A 317 14.00 -4.38 5.33
N PHE A 318 13.33 -3.34 4.82
CA PHE A 318 12.14 -2.76 5.45
C PHE A 318 11.03 -3.80 5.61
N THR A 319 10.78 -4.62 4.59
CA THR A 319 9.76 -5.67 4.62
C THR A 319 10.28 -7.04 5.10
N GLY A 320 11.51 -7.08 5.61
CA GLY A 320 12.16 -8.27 6.13
C GLY A 320 11.71 -8.65 7.54
N GLY A 321 12.61 -9.26 8.32
CA GLY A 321 12.28 -9.85 9.63
C GLY A 321 11.69 -8.90 10.68
N ASN A 322 11.91 -7.58 10.52
CA ASN A 322 11.39 -6.55 11.43
C ASN A 322 10.19 -5.77 10.84
N ALA A 323 9.52 -6.31 9.81
CA ALA A 323 8.44 -5.62 9.10
C ALA A 323 7.44 -4.94 10.04
N ASN A 324 6.86 -5.65 11.01
CA ASN A 324 5.85 -5.06 11.90
C ASN A 324 6.36 -3.81 12.64
N PHE A 325 7.61 -3.83 13.13
CA PHE A 325 8.24 -2.66 13.72
C PHE A 325 8.40 -1.55 12.69
N ASN A 326 8.93 -1.87 11.52
CA ASN A 326 9.20 -0.90 10.46
C ASN A 326 7.92 -0.18 10.00
N TYR A 327 6.81 -0.92 9.79
CA TYR A 327 5.50 -0.32 9.47
C TYR A 327 4.97 0.59 10.58
N GLY A 328 5.03 0.14 11.83
CA GLY A 328 4.55 0.96 12.96
C GLY A 328 5.41 2.21 13.19
N PHE A 329 6.72 2.09 13.05
CA PHE A 329 7.65 3.22 13.19
C PHE A 329 7.56 4.18 11.99
N ALA A 330 7.34 3.67 10.77
CA ALA A 330 7.04 4.49 9.59
C ALA A 330 5.76 5.33 9.78
N CYS A 331 4.71 4.72 10.34
CA CYS A 331 3.47 5.41 10.70
C CYS A 331 3.73 6.51 11.74
N LEU A 332 4.55 6.22 12.76
CA LEU A 332 4.97 7.16 13.78
C LEU A 332 5.74 8.36 13.18
N LEU A 333 6.74 8.12 12.33
CA LEU A 333 7.51 9.16 11.67
C LEU A 333 6.65 10.01 10.74
N THR A 334 5.81 9.37 9.91
CA THR A 334 4.90 10.09 9.01
C THR A 334 3.93 10.97 9.81
N THR A 335 3.36 10.46 10.90
CA THR A 335 2.46 11.23 11.77
C THR A 335 3.17 12.40 12.44
N TYR A 336 4.43 12.23 12.84
CA TYR A 336 5.24 13.32 13.37
C TYR A 336 5.39 14.46 12.36
N PHE A 337 5.82 14.15 11.14
CA PHE A 337 6.04 15.16 10.11
C PHE A 337 4.76 15.84 9.64
N ILE A 338 3.61 15.17 9.76
CA ILE A 338 2.33 15.78 9.44
C ILE A 338 1.87 16.74 10.55
N HIS A 339 1.95 16.32 11.81
CA HIS A 339 1.19 16.95 12.90
C HIS A 339 2.02 17.54 14.05
N LEU A 340 3.29 17.16 14.18
CA LEU A 340 4.12 17.44 15.36
C LEU A 340 5.41 18.21 15.03
N ASP A 341 5.90 18.14 13.79
CA ASP A 341 7.05 18.93 13.35
C ASP A 341 6.66 20.41 13.22
N GLY A 342 7.51 21.29 13.74
CA GLY A 342 7.28 22.74 13.74
C GLY A 342 5.90 23.13 14.30
N ASP A 343 5.13 23.86 13.48
CA ASP A 343 3.79 24.34 13.84
C ASP A 343 2.68 23.28 13.64
N GLY A 344 3.03 22.06 13.23
CA GLY A 344 2.07 20.97 12.99
C GLY A 344 1.24 21.15 11.71
N ASP A 345 1.76 21.87 10.73
CA ASP A 345 1.11 22.19 9.45
C ASP A 345 1.71 21.44 8.25
N ALA A 346 2.62 20.49 8.55
CA ALA A 346 3.39 19.70 7.60
C ALA A 346 4.27 20.52 6.64
N ALA A 347 4.69 21.75 7.00
CA ALA A 347 5.45 22.63 6.10
C ALA A 347 6.68 21.97 5.48
N ARG A 348 7.56 21.37 6.30
CA ARG A 348 8.79 20.71 5.82
C ARG A 348 8.52 19.44 5.03
N LEU A 349 7.51 18.67 5.44
CA LEU A 349 7.05 17.50 4.70
C LEU A 349 6.58 17.92 3.29
N LYS A 350 5.81 19.00 3.17
CA LYS A 350 5.36 19.51 1.87
C LYS A 350 6.54 19.91 0.97
N GLU A 351 7.55 20.59 1.50
CA GLU A 351 8.76 20.92 0.72
C GLU A 351 9.56 19.68 0.31
N PHE A 352 9.68 18.69 1.20
CA PHE A 352 10.26 17.40 0.89
C PHE A 352 9.52 16.68 -0.27
N LEU A 353 8.19 16.63 -0.21
CA LEU A 353 7.38 15.99 -1.26
C LEU A 353 7.44 16.75 -2.60
N LYS A 354 7.51 18.09 -2.57
CA LYS A 354 7.79 18.90 -3.77
C LYS A 354 9.16 18.58 -4.35
N ALA A 355 10.17 18.38 -3.52
CA ALA A 355 11.52 18.03 -3.95
C ALA A 355 11.58 16.64 -4.61
N LEU A 356 10.86 15.64 -4.08
CA LEU A 356 10.71 14.33 -4.73
C LEU A 356 10.09 14.45 -6.13
N ARG A 357 9.04 15.26 -6.27
CA ARG A 357 8.39 15.55 -7.57
C ARG A 357 9.31 16.31 -8.54
N GLN A 358 10.31 17.01 -8.03
CA GLN A 358 11.36 17.64 -8.84
C GLN A 358 12.52 16.67 -9.16
N GLY A 359 12.41 15.40 -8.75
CA GLY A 359 13.37 14.35 -9.05
C GLY A 359 14.49 14.17 -8.03
N LYS A 360 14.48 14.90 -6.89
CA LYS A 360 15.43 14.65 -5.80
C LYS A 360 15.15 13.29 -5.17
N LYS A 361 16.20 12.60 -4.72
CA LYS A 361 16.12 11.26 -4.11
C LYS A 361 17.15 11.11 -3.00
N GLY A 362 16.95 10.10 -2.16
CA GLY A 362 17.87 9.70 -1.09
C GLY A 362 18.19 10.87 -0.17
N GLU A 363 19.48 11.07 0.11
CA GLU A 363 19.96 12.15 0.98
C GLU A 363 19.64 13.55 0.46
N GLU A 364 19.56 13.76 -0.86
CA GLU A 364 19.23 15.08 -1.41
C GLU A 364 17.78 15.49 -1.12
N ALA A 365 16.87 14.51 -1.09
CA ALA A 365 15.50 14.75 -0.67
C ALA A 365 15.44 14.95 0.85
N LEU A 366 16.09 14.08 1.63
CA LEU A 366 16.12 14.19 3.09
C LEU A 366 16.74 15.50 3.59
N ALA A 367 17.74 16.06 2.90
CA ALA A 367 18.29 17.36 3.23
C ALA A 367 17.25 18.50 3.17
N VAL A 368 16.25 18.39 2.27
CA VAL A 368 15.13 19.34 2.21
C VAL A 368 14.19 19.15 3.41
N LEU A 369 13.92 17.90 3.80
CA LEU A 369 13.08 17.59 4.95
C LEU A 369 13.69 18.08 6.28
N LEU A 370 15.01 17.92 6.41
CA LEU A 370 15.76 18.35 7.60
C LEU A 370 15.78 19.86 7.76
N ASP A 371 15.70 20.63 6.66
CA ASP A 371 15.60 22.10 6.69
C ASP A 371 16.75 22.74 7.51
N GLY A 372 17.97 22.24 7.30
CA GLY A 372 19.19 22.69 7.99
C GLY A 372 19.50 21.98 9.30
N ARG A 373 18.59 21.16 9.84
CA ARG A 373 18.85 20.31 11.01
C ARG A 373 19.79 19.16 10.66
N SER A 374 20.58 18.72 11.63
CA SER A 374 21.24 17.42 11.64
C SER A 374 20.24 16.29 11.89
N PHE A 375 20.65 15.05 11.65
CA PHE A 375 19.83 13.88 12.02
C PHE A 375 19.69 13.76 13.54
N ASP A 376 20.75 14.05 14.32
CA ASP A 376 20.70 14.02 15.79
C ASP A 376 19.68 15.04 16.34
N GLU A 377 19.66 16.27 15.81
CA GLU A 377 18.63 17.27 16.16
C GLU A 377 17.24 16.79 15.78
N MET A 378 17.10 16.12 14.63
CA MET A 378 15.81 15.56 14.18
C MET A 378 15.34 14.40 15.07
N GLU A 379 16.25 13.55 15.55
CA GLU A 379 15.95 12.48 16.51
C GLU A 379 15.45 13.05 17.83
N GLU A 380 16.13 14.07 18.37
CA GLU A 380 15.68 14.80 19.58
C GLU A 380 14.29 15.42 19.38
N ASP A 381 14.08 16.11 18.26
CA ASP A 381 12.82 16.72 17.86
C ASP A 381 11.66 15.70 17.80
N ILE A 382 11.90 14.51 17.22
CA ILE A 382 10.94 13.40 17.14
C ILE A 382 10.64 12.86 18.53
N SER A 383 11.67 12.57 19.32
CA SER A 383 11.53 12.07 20.69
C SER A 383 10.74 13.04 21.56
N ASP A 384 11.01 14.34 21.44
CA ASP A 384 10.31 15.39 22.18
C ASP A 384 8.84 15.54 21.76
N GLY A 385 8.57 15.50 20.45
CA GLY A 385 7.22 15.55 19.89
C GLY A 385 6.33 14.43 20.42
N TRP A 386 6.85 13.20 20.40
CA TRP A 386 6.12 12.02 20.86
C TRP A 386 6.04 11.91 22.37
N ARG A 387 7.07 12.36 23.11
CA ARG A 387 7.03 12.40 24.57
C ARG A 387 5.86 13.23 25.09
N ARG A 388 5.55 14.36 24.42
CA ARG A 388 4.36 15.18 24.72
C ARG A 388 3.02 14.47 24.45
N LYS A 389 3.04 13.37 23.70
CA LYS A 389 1.89 12.50 23.41
C LYS A 389 1.91 11.19 24.19
N GLY A 390 2.84 11.01 25.13
CA GLY A 390 2.94 9.82 25.98
C GLY A 390 3.74 8.67 25.39
N ILE A 391 4.44 8.87 24.26
CA ILE A 391 5.28 7.85 23.64
C ILE A 391 6.74 8.26 23.77
N LYS A 392 7.57 7.40 24.37
CA LYS A 392 9.01 7.61 24.50
C LYS A 392 9.72 6.91 23.34
N VAL A 393 10.33 7.69 22.46
CA VAL A 393 11.20 7.19 21.39
C VAL A 393 12.65 7.43 21.79
N SER A 394 13.49 6.39 21.70
CA SER A 394 14.94 6.48 21.96
C SER A 394 15.67 5.93 20.74
N PHE A 395 16.55 6.72 20.14
CA PHE A 395 17.38 6.33 19.00
C PHE A 395 18.71 5.71 19.47
N ASN A 396 19.30 4.83 18.65
CA ASN A 396 20.50 4.04 18.97
C ASN A 396 21.78 4.58 18.36
#